data_AF-A0A7V4SU73-F1
#
_entry.id   AF-A0A7V4SU73-F1
#
_cell.length_a   1.000
_cell.length_b   1.000
_cell.length_c   1.000
_cell.angle_alpha   90.00
_cell.angle_beta   90.00
_cell.angle_gamma   90.00
#
_symmetry.space_group_name_H-M   'P 1'
#
loop_
_entity.id
_entity.type
_entity.pdbx_description
1 polymer ?
#
loop_
_entity_poly.entity_id
_entity_poly.type
_entity_poly.pdbx_seq_one_letter_code
_entity_poly.pdbx_strand_id
1 'polypeptide(L)' 'MKNPSKSKLKVIKIMDPLLCVRCDNAYIADVLMSDGTRKKMFYCSRLDCDNWVASTASDTAVDDLDLAA' A
#
# COMPACT_ATOMS: atom_id res chain seq x y z
N MET A 1 19.69 -5.28 17.76
CA MET A 1 18.82 -4.96 16.61
C MET A 1 18.21 -3.58 16.84
N LYS A 2 18.56 -2.57 16.03
CA LYS A 2 18.00 -1.22 16.17
C LYS A 2 16.59 -1.22 15.59
N ASN A 3 15.58 -1.03 16.44
CA ASN A 3 14.21 -0.78 15.97
C ASN A 3 14.22 0.44 15.03
N PRO A 4 13.69 0.35 13.80
CA PRO A 4 13.62 1.50 12.91
C PRO A 4 12.80 2.59 13.60
N SER A 5 13.42 3.75 13.78
CA SER A 5 12.82 4.96 14.36
C SER A 5 11.48 5.25 13.68
N LYS A 6 10.36 5.15 14.43
CA LYS A 6 8.98 5.48 14.04
C LYS A 6 8.81 5.55 12.51
N SER A 7 8.66 4.38 11.87
CA SER A 7 8.50 4.31 10.42
C SER A 7 7.40 5.28 9.99
N LYS A 8 7.76 6.32 9.24
CA LYS A 8 6.79 7.19 8.56
C LYS A 8 6.03 6.29 7.59
N LEU A 9 4.88 5.77 8.03
CA LEU A 9 4.00 4.98 7.20
C LEU A 9 3.62 5.85 5.99
N LYS A 10 3.86 5.34 4.78
CA LYS A 10 3.49 6.00 3.53
C LYS A 10 2.26 5.30 2.97
N VAL A 11 1.32 6.08 2.44
CA VAL A 11 0.23 5.53 1.64
C VAL A 11 0.76 5.29 0.23
N ILE A 12 0.57 4.06 -0.27
CA ILE A 12 1.07 3.60 -1.57
C ILE A 12 -0.06 2.93 -2.34
N LYS A 13 0.04 2.92 -3.68
CA LYS A 13 -0.81 2.14 -4.58
C LYS A 13 -0.01 0.98 -5.13
N ILE A 14 -0.54 -0.24 -5.04
CA ILE A 14 0.06 -1.43 -5.66
C ILE A 14 -0.19 -1.36 -7.17
N MET A 15 0.84 -1.59 -7.99
CA MET A 15 0.71 -1.55 -9.45
C MET A 15 0.07 -2.84 -9.99
N ASP A 16 0.61 -4.00 -9.63
CA ASP A 16 0.04 -5.32 -9.98
C ASP A 16 -0.29 -6.13 -8.72
N PRO A 17 -1.57 -6.12 -8.28
CA PRO A 17 -2.00 -6.91 -7.13
C PRO A 17 -1.83 -8.42 -7.30
N LEU A 18 -1.92 -8.96 -8.52
CA LEU A 18 -1.81 -10.40 -8.78
C LEU A 18 -0.37 -10.88 -8.58
N LEU A 19 0.61 -10.06 -8.95
CA LEU A 19 2.03 -10.36 -8.72
C LEU A 19 2.33 -10.43 -7.23
N CYS A 20 1.74 -9.51 -6.46
CA CYS A 20 1.82 -9.49 -5.01
C CYS A 20 1.23 -10.78 -4.39
N VAL A 21 0.02 -11.18 -4.77
CA VAL A 21 -0.64 -12.40 -4.23
C VAL A 21 0.13 -13.69 -4.51
N ARG A 22 0.90 -13.73 -5.61
CA ARG A 22 1.74 -14.89 -5.99
C ARG A 22 3.18 -14.79 -5.47
N CYS A 23 3.53 -13.72 -4.75
CA CYS A 23 4.88 -13.53 -4.26
C CYS A 23 5.08 -14.27 -2.93
N ASP A 24 6.11 -15.13 -2.85
CA ASP A 24 6.47 -15.84 -1.61
C ASP A 24 6.87 -14.92 -0.46
N ASN A 25 7.16 -13.64 -0.76
CA ASN A 25 7.57 -12.64 0.22
C ASN A 25 6.41 -11.75 0.69
N ALA A 26 5.19 -12.01 0.23
CA ALA A 26 4.06 -11.19 0.56
C ALA A 26 2.89 -11.99 1.12
N TYR A 27 2.15 -11.38 2.06
CA TYR A 27 1.01 -12.01 2.70
C TYR A 27 -0.03 -10.96 3.14
N ILE A 28 -1.25 -11.44 3.41
CA ILE A 28 -2.33 -10.61 3.94
C ILE A 28 -2.23 -10.58 5.47
N ALA A 29 -1.92 -9.42 6.02
CA ALA A 29 -1.86 -9.18 7.45
C ALA A 29 -3.20 -8.67 7.99
N ASP A 30 -3.61 -9.14 9.17
CA ASP A 30 -4.70 -8.53 9.93
C ASP A 30 -4.14 -7.39 10.80
N VAL A 31 -4.47 -6.15 10.45
CA VAL A 31 -3.98 -4.94 11.10
C VAL A 31 -5.05 -4.38 12.05
N LEU A 32 -4.66 -4.15 13.30
CA LEU A 32 -5.48 -3.43 14.28
C LEU A 32 -5.28 -1.93 14.08
N MET A 33 -6.34 -1.26 13.67
CA MET A 33 -6.39 0.19 13.48
C MET A 33 -6.52 0.90 14.84
N SER A 34 -6.21 2.20 14.88
CA SER A 34 -6.28 3.01 16.11
C SER A 34 -7.69 3.15 16.68
N ASP A 35 -8.72 2.96 15.85
CA ASP A 35 -10.14 2.96 16.23
C ASP A 35 -10.61 1.58 16.77
N GLY A 36 -9.70 0.61 16.89
CA GLY A 36 -10.01 -0.75 17.33
C GLY A 36 -10.56 -1.66 16.23
N THR A 37 -10.75 -1.17 15.01
CA THR A 37 -11.18 -2.00 13.88
C THR A 37 -10.04 -2.89 13.38
N ARG A 38 -10.38 -4.08 12.87
CA ARG A 38 -9.42 -4.97 12.20
C ARG A 38 -9.61 -4.87 10.70
N LYS A 39 -8.53 -4.62 9.96
CA LYS A 39 -8.53 -4.60 8.49
C LYS A 39 -7.47 -5.53 7.93
N LYS A 40 -7.82 -6.22 6.84
CA LYS A 40 -6.85 -6.99 6.05
C LYS A 40 -6.05 -6.03 5.19
N MET A 41 -4.73 -6.08 5.30
CA MET A 41 -3.80 -5.25 4.54
C MET A 41 -2.71 -6.11 3.91
N PHE A 42 -2.22 -5.67 2.76
CA PHE A 42 -1.13 -6.34 2.08
C PHE A 42 0.21 -5.99 2.73
N TYR A 43 1.02 -6.98 3.05
CA TYR A 43 2.37 -6.80 3.59
C TYR A 43 3.39 -7.51 2.71
N CYS A 44 4.46 -6.81 2.34
CA CYS A 44 5.59 -7.33 1.59
C CYS A 44 6.86 -7.18 2.44
N SER A 45 7.64 -8.26 2.61
CA SER A 45 8.89 -8.23 3.39
C SER A 45 10.10 -7.77 2.57
N ARG A 46 9.97 -7.71 1.23
CA ARG A 46 11.05 -7.26 0.34
C ARG A 46 11.25 -5.74 0.43
N LEU A 47 12.43 -5.34 0.86
CA LEU A 47 12.83 -3.93 0.93
C LEU A 47 13.15 -3.32 -0.44
N ASP A 48 13.43 -4.17 -1.42
CA ASP A 48 13.73 -3.84 -2.81
C ASP A 48 12.52 -4.01 -3.73
N CYS A 49 11.33 -4.29 -3.18
CA CYS A 49 10.12 -4.42 -3.99
C CYS A 49 9.71 -3.05 -4.54
N ASP A 50 9.48 -3.01 -5.85
CA ASP A 50 9.11 -1.82 -6.62
C ASP A 50 7.70 -1.92 -7.20
N ASN A 51 6.91 -2.94 -6.84
CA ASN A 51 5.53 -3.14 -7.30
C ASN A 51 4.51 -2.18 -6.64
N TRP A 52 4.93 -0.96 -6.32
CA TRP A 52 4.11 0.06 -5.72
C TRP A 52 4.59 1.45 -6.11
N VAL A 53 3.65 2.40 -6.12
CA VAL A 53 3.94 3.82 -6.29
C VAL A 53 3.45 4.60 -5.08
N ALA A 54 4.23 5.56 -4.61
CA ALA A 54 3.79 6.47 -3.55
C ALA A 54 2.71 7.40 -4.11
N SER A 55 1.54 7.45 -3.47
CA SER A 55 0.58 8.50 -3.81
C SER A 55 1.14 9.83 -3.34
N THR A 56 1.36 10.74 -4.29
CA THR A 56 1.56 12.14 -3.94
C THR A 56 0.18 12.75 -3.68
N ALA A 57 0.08 13.68 -2.72
CA ALA A 57 -1.21 14.34 -2.40
C ALA A 57 -1.81 15.12 -3.59
N SER A 58 -1.07 15.24 -4.70
CA SER A 58 -1.52 15.83 -5.97
C SER A 58 -2.16 14.84 -6.95
N ASP A 59 -2.12 13.52 -6.71
CA ASP A 59 -2.61 12.51 -7.68
C ASP A 59 -4.14 12.32 -7.68
N THR A 60 -4.89 13.03 -6.84
CA THR A 60 -6.36 12.94 -6.73
C THR A 60 -7.13 13.82 -7.73
N ALA A 61 -6.47 14.39 -8.74
CA ALA A 61 -7.10 15.41 -9.62
C ALA A 61 -7.44 14.96 -11.05
N VAL A 62 -7.26 13.69 -11.45
CA VAL A 62 -7.34 13.31 -12.89
C VAL A 62 -8.39 12.26 -13.28
N ASP A 63 -9.33 11.87 -12.41
CA ASP A 63 -10.31 10.81 -12.74
C ASP A 63 -11.78 11.25 -12.65
N ASP A 64 -12.09 12.54 -12.84
CA ASP A 64 -13.48 13.04 -12.79
C ASP A 64 -13.82 14.08 -13.88
N LEU A 65 -13.14 14.02 -15.04
CA LEU A 65 -13.41 14.92 -16.16
C LEU A 65 -13.42 14.23 -17.51
N ASP A 66 -14.22 13.17 -17.67
CA ASP A 66 -14.72 12.79 -19.00
C ASP A 66 -15.96 11.88 -18.95
N LEU A 67 -17.12 12.47 -18.65
CA LEU A 67 -18.41 11.91 -19.08
C LEU A 67 -19.43 13.02 -19.35
N ALA A 68 -19.11 13.85 -20.34
CA ALA A 68 -20.08 14.69 -21.02
C ALA A 68 -19.70 14.82 -22.49
N ALA A 69 -20.10 13.84 -23.30
CA ALA A 69 -20.22 13.95 -24.75
C ALA A 69 -21.41 13.10 -25.22
#